data_AF-A0A2K2VP77-F1
#
_entry.id   AF-A0A2K2VP77-F1
#
_cell.length_a   1.000
_cell.length_b   1.000
_cell.length_c   1.000
_cell.angle_alpha   90.00
_cell.angle_beta   90.00
_cell.angle_gamma   90.00
#
_symmetry.space_group_name_H-M   'P 1'
#
loop_
_entity.id
_entity.type
_entity.pdbx_description
1 polymer ?
#
loop_
_entity_poly.entity_id
_entity_poly.type
_entity_poly.pdbx_seq_one_letter_code
_entity_poly.pdbx_strand_id
1 'polypeptide(L)' 'MIHLKTLNKRIATKSQGVFYKPIVNEQNKEVDKVYLIRWIDNDGRAKLKTVGKHSQGVRISTCIALRNNTI' A
#
# COMPACT_ATOMS: atom_id res chain seq x y z
N MET A 1 12.44 -22.16 -5.99
CA MET A 1 12.47 -20.68 -5.95
C MET A 1 11.03 -20.21 -6.01
N ILE A 2 10.48 -19.63 -4.93
CA ILE A 2 9.05 -19.27 -4.88
C ILE A 2 8.84 -18.03 -5.77
N HIS A 3 8.06 -18.14 -6.84
CA HIS A 3 7.71 -16.96 -7.64
C HIS A 3 6.60 -16.17 -6.94
N LEU A 4 6.91 -14.91 -6.64
CA LEU A 4 5.98 -13.95 -6.06
C LEU A 4 5.68 -12.85 -7.07
N LYS A 5 4.40 -12.53 -7.23
CA LYS A 5 3.94 -11.46 -8.12
C LYS A 5 3.13 -10.44 -7.33
N THR A 6 3.47 -9.17 -7.49
CA THR A 6 2.62 -8.08 -7.00
C THR A 6 1.52 -7.83 -8.03
N LEU A 7 0.26 -7.85 -7.60
CA LEU A 7 -0.87 -7.52 -8.47
C LEU A 7 -0.96 -6.00 -8.68
N ASN A 8 -1.31 -5.57 -9.89
CA ASN A 8 -1.44 -4.14 -10.21
C ASN A 8 -2.67 -3.48 -9.57
N LYS A 9 -3.71 -4.28 -9.27
CA LYS A 9 -4.96 -3.80 -8.67
C LYS A 9 -4.70 -3.23 -7.28
N ARG A 10 -5.07 -1.97 -7.08
CA ARG A 10 -5.10 -1.32 -5.77
C ARG A 10 -6.42 -1.62 -5.08
N ILE A 11 -6.36 -2.05 -3.84
CA ILE A 11 -7.52 -2.31 -2.99
C ILE A 11 -7.53 -1.24 -1.90
N ALA A 12 -8.67 -0.55 -1.74
CA ALA A 12 -8.85 0.43 -0.68
C ALA A 12 -8.91 -0.27 0.68
N THR A 13 -8.29 0.34 1.69
CA THR A 13 -8.46 -0.10 3.09
C THR A 13 -9.63 0.64 3.73
N LYS A 14 -9.89 0.35 5.01
CA LYS A 14 -10.85 1.11 5.84
C LYS A 14 -10.44 2.58 6.05
N SER A 15 -9.17 2.93 5.81
CA SER A 15 -8.67 4.29 5.97
C SER A 15 -8.60 5.02 4.63
N GLN A 16 -9.14 6.24 4.59
CA GLN A 16 -9.16 7.07 3.39
C GLN A 16 -7.72 7.38 2.92
N GLY A 17 -7.50 7.22 1.62
CA GLY A 17 -6.19 7.48 1.03
C GLY A 17 -5.15 6.38 1.31
N VAL A 18 -5.50 5.30 2.02
CA VAL A 18 -4.62 4.15 2.26
C VAL A 18 -5.09 2.95 1.44
N PHE A 19 -4.18 2.40 0.64
CA PHE A 19 -4.42 1.30 -0.29
C PHE A 19 -3.40 0.18 -0.06
N TYR A 20 -3.70 -1.00 -0.60
CA TYR A 20 -2.69 -2.04 -0.77
C TYR A 20 -2.78 -2.72 -2.14
N LYS A 21 -1.67 -3.33 -2.55
CA LYS A 21 -1.57 -4.26 -3.67
C LYS A 21 -1.26 -5.66 -3.11
N PRO A 22 -2.06 -6.69 -3.41
CA PRO A 22 -1.74 -8.07 -3.05
C PRO A 22 -0.42 -8.51 -3.66
N ILE A 23 0.39 -9.24 -2.90
CA ILE A 23 1.45 -10.09 -3.42
C ILE A 23 0.92 -11.52 -3.36
N VAL A 24 0.92 -12.18 -4.51
CA VAL A 24 0.43 -13.55 -4.66
C VAL A 24 1.56 -14.52 -5.01
N ASN A 25 1.37 -15.78 -4.64
CA ASN A 25 2.21 -16.89 -5.08
C ASN A 25 1.74 -17.45 -6.44
N GLU A 26 2.38 -18.54 -6.89
CA GLU A 26 2.07 -19.23 -8.15
C GLU A 26 0.63 -19.74 -8.25
N GLN A 27 0.00 -20.06 -7.11
CA GLN A 27 -1.41 -20.47 -7.04
C GLN A 27 -2.38 -19.29 -6.96
N ASN A 28 -1.92 -18.06 -7.19
CA ASN A 28 -2.67 -16.81 -7.01
C ASN A 28 -3.20 -16.59 -5.58
N LYS A 29 -2.66 -17.30 -4.58
CA LYS A 29 -2.98 -17.09 -3.17
C LYS A 29 -2.25 -15.86 -2.68
N GLU A 30 -2.97 -14.94 -2.03
CA GLU A 30 -2.38 -13.77 -1.38
C GLU A 30 -1.50 -14.22 -0.20
N VAL A 31 -0.22 -13.84 -0.23
CA VAL A 31 0.78 -14.18 0.78
C VAL A 31 1.34 -12.95 1.49
N ASP A 32 1.25 -11.78 0.86
CA ASP A 32 1.73 -10.52 1.44
C ASP A 32 0.98 -9.33 0.80
N LYS A 33 1.21 -8.12 1.30
CA LYS A 33 0.60 -6.88 0.80
C LYS A 33 1.65 -5.79 0.71
N VAL A 34 1.64 -5.01 -0.36
CA VAL A 34 2.38 -3.73 -0.44
C VAL A 34 1.41 -2.60 -0.16
N TYR A 35 1.67 -1.80 0.87
CA TYR A 35 0.85 -0.63 1.19
C TYR A 35 1.27 0.62 0.43
N LEU A 36 0.29 1.45 0.09
CA LEU A 36 0.47 2.72 -0.60
C LEU A 36 -0.42 3.78 0.04
N ILE A 37 0.05 5.02 0.06
CA ILE A 37 -0.74 6.18 0.48
C ILE A 37 -0.93 7.16 -0.68
N ARG A 38 -2.12 7.78 -0.73
CA ARG A 38 -2.48 8.84 -1.67
C ARG A 38 -2.91 10.08 -0.89
N TRP A 39 -2.43 11.24 -1.33
CA TRP A 39 -2.85 12.53 -0.81
C TRP A 39 -2.87 13.57 -1.94
N ILE A 40 -3.43 14.74 -1.65
CA ILE A 40 -3.33 15.92 -2.50
C ILE A 40 -2.28 16.82 -1.85
N ASP A 41 -1.29 17.27 -2.62
CA ASP A 41 -0.26 18.19 -2.10
C ASP A 41 -0.76 19.64 -2.06
N ASN A 42 0.08 20.54 -1.56
CA ASN A 42 -0.23 21.97 -1.43
C ASN A 42 -0.52 22.66 -2.78
N ASP A 43 -0.07 22.07 -3.89
CA ASP A 43 -0.34 22.57 -5.25
C ASP A 43 -1.64 21.98 -5.84
N GLY A 44 -2.43 21.25 -5.04
CA GLY A 44 -3.65 20.58 -5.50
C GLY A 44 -3.41 19.33 -6.34
N ARG A 45 -2.18 18.80 -6.38
CA ARG A 45 -1.80 17.67 -7.24
C ARG A 45 -1.90 16.36 -6.47
N ALA A 46 -2.46 15.35 -7.12
CA ALA A 46 -2.54 14.01 -6.54
C ALA A 46 -1.15 13.35 -6.48
N LYS A 47 -0.75 12.96 -5.27
CA LYS A 47 0.48 12.20 -5.00
C LYS A 47 0.17 10.79 -4.57
N LEU A 48 1.07 9.87 -4.89
CA LEU A 48 1.03 8.47 -4.50
C LEU A 48 2.42 8.05 -4.03
N LYS A 49 2.49 7.38 -2.88
CA LYS A 49 3.73 6.84 -2.34
C LYS A 49 3.55 5.39 -1.92
N THR A 50 4.48 4.53 -2.33
CA THR A 50 4.59 3.17 -1.79
C THR A 50 5.24 3.26 -0.41
N VAL A 51 4.61 2.65 0.60
CA VAL A 51 5.10 2.66 1.99
C VAL A 51 6.01 1.46 2.24
N GLY A 52 5.57 0.26 1.84
CA GLY A 52 6.33 -0.98 2.04
C GLY A 52 5.42 -2.19 2.22
N LYS A 53 6.03 -3.34 2.51
CA LYS A 53 5.32 -4.61 2.63
C LYS A 53 4.79 -4.86 4.05
N HIS A 54 3.70 -5.62 4.15
CA HIS A 54 3.20 -6.10 5.44
C HIS A 54 4.22 -7.02 6.12
N SER A 55 4.93 -7.85 5.35
CA SER A 55 6.06 -8.67 5.82
C SER A 55 7.23 -7.87 6.40
N GLN A 56 7.39 -6.59 6.03
CA GLN A 56 8.40 -5.69 6.58
C GLN A 56 7.92 -4.95 7.84
N GLY A 57 6.78 -5.34 8.41
CA GLY A 57 6.21 -4.70 9.60
C GLY A 57 5.30 -3.50 9.29
N VAL A 58 5.10 -3.14 8.02
CA VAL A 58 4.17 -2.05 7.66
C VAL A 58 2.74 -2.46 7.99
N ARG A 59 2.01 -1.56 8.66
CA ARG A 59 0.60 -1.71 8.99
C ARG A 59 -0.20 -0.51 8.48
N ILE A 60 -1.53 -0.63 8.49
CA ILE A 60 -2.43 0.48 8.15
C ILE A 60 -2.16 1.68 9.06
N SER A 61 -1.91 1.46 10.36
CA SER A 61 -1.56 2.52 11.31
C SER A 61 -0.29 3.29 10.91
N THR A 62 0.77 2.58 10.48
CA THR A 62 1.99 3.19 9.95
C THR A 62 1.70 4.08 8.74
N CYS A 63 0.82 3.61 7.84
CA CYS A 63 0.44 4.36 6.65
C CYS A 63 -0.37 5.62 6.99
N ILE A 64 -1.28 5.53 7.97
CA ILE A 64 -2.06 6.66 8.47
C ILE A 64 -1.12 7.72 9.07
N ALA A 65 -0.21 7.31 9.95
CA ALA A 65 0.75 8.22 10.58
C ALA A 65 1.63 8.91 9.52
N LEU A 66 2.17 8.16 8.57
CA LEU A 66 2.97 8.73 7.49
C LEU A 66 2.18 9.73 6.64
N ARG A 67 0.93 9.39 6.28
CA ARG A 67 0.06 10.27 5.53
C ARG A 67 -0.21 11.57 6.29
N ASN A 68 -0.59 11.48 7.57
CA ASN A 68 -0.89 12.66 8.39
C ASN A 68 0.33 13.56 8.61
N ASN A 69 1.55 13.00 8.62
CA ASN A 69 2.79 13.79 8.71
C ASN A 69 3.26 14.36 7.36
N THR A 70 2.63 13.96 6.25
CA THR A 70 2.97 14.43 4.90
C THR A 70 2.03 15.54 4.41
N ILE A 71 0.84 15.64 5.00
CA ILE A 71 -0.21 16.62 4.68
C ILE A 71 -0.14 17.76 5.68
#